data_AF-A0A7S1XRV1-F1
#
_entry.id   AF-A0A7S1XRV1-F1
#
_cell.length_a   1.000
_cell.length_b   1.000
_cell.length_c   1.000
_cell.angle_alpha   90.00
_cell.angle_beta   90.00
_cell.angle_gamma   90.00
#
_symmetry.space_group_name_H-M   'P 1'
#
loop_
_entity.id
_entity.type
_entity.pdbx_description
1 polymer ?
#
loop_
_entity_poly.entity_id
_entity_poly.type
_entity_poly.pdbx_seq_one_letter_code
_entity_poly.pdbx_strand_id
1 'polypeptide(L)'
;MGKDSIFQADAMRARREAERKRKEELLEYAEKLRNQSSIKPLVTSAEIALNGEDKITLEVREGESLEDKLAVFAKNYSIAAAGVDQVRNLLQANVKPERPMIVAIPIADGLGVRRPLVVREGDNVTETVRNFCIKYNIVNYADDDLESVQFAELVMTTVQDSYNATLQRPVILEVPFVLPDGRKPVVRVREGEQHDLAAVADGFMLAYDVQPGMKDPIVNQIHARLPPVLVYQPVQVGPLLYQVRITSKDPAQIEKTVTAFLEFQQVDLSIVPAIRQQAIAKLSPGTLAAPARNLG
;
A
#
# COMPACT_ATOMS: atom_id res chain seq x y z
N MET A 1 -17.90 51.40 28.47
CA MET A 1 -17.94 49.92 28.47
C MET A 1 -18.75 49.38 27.27
N GLY A 2 -18.42 49.73 26.02
CA GLY A 2 -19.28 49.33 24.88
C GLY A 2 -18.60 49.22 23.52
N LYS A 3 -17.28 49.41 23.41
CA LYS A 3 -16.55 49.18 22.16
C LYS A 3 -15.96 47.76 22.11
N ASP A 4 -15.42 47.28 23.23
CA ASP A 4 -14.79 45.95 23.28
C ASP A 4 -15.77 44.78 23.05
N SER A 5 -17.05 44.90 23.46
CA SER A 5 -18.04 43.83 23.23
C SER A 5 -18.55 43.76 21.78
N ILE A 6 -18.53 44.89 21.04
CA ILE A 6 -18.91 44.94 19.62
C ILE A 6 -17.80 44.31 18.77
N PHE A 7 -16.53 44.62 19.05
CA PHE A 7 -15.40 43.97 18.39
C PHE A 7 -15.36 42.45 18.64
N GLN A 8 -15.71 41.99 19.84
CA GLN A 8 -15.83 40.56 20.14
C GLN A 8 -17.00 39.88 19.40
N ALA A 9 -18.13 40.57 19.23
CA ALA A 9 -19.29 40.04 18.51
C ALA A 9 -19.06 39.94 16.99
N ASP A 10 -18.43 40.93 16.38
CA ASP A 10 -18.11 40.94 14.95
C ASP A 10 -17.02 39.91 14.62
N ALA A 11 -16.00 39.75 15.48
CA ALA A 11 -15.00 38.71 15.34
C ALA A 11 -15.61 37.29 15.45
N MET A 12 -16.57 37.09 16.36
CA MET A 12 -17.29 35.81 16.46
C MET A 12 -18.17 35.52 15.23
N ARG A 13 -18.83 36.54 14.66
CA ARG A 13 -19.62 36.37 13.43
C ARG A 13 -18.72 36.02 12.24
N ALA A 14 -17.62 36.74 12.05
CA ALA A 14 -16.65 36.46 10.98
C ALA A 14 -16.07 35.04 11.10
N ARG A 15 -15.76 34.60 12.32
CA ARG A 15 -15.27 33.23 12.57
C ARG A 15 -16.33 32.17 12.21
N ARG A 16 -17.59 32.36 12.63
CA ARG A 16 -18.68 31.44 12.31
C ARG A 16 -18.98 31.39 10.81
N GLU A 17 -18.93 32.52 10.12
CA GLU A 17 -19.10 32.55 8.66
C GLU A 17 -17.95 31.84 7.93
N ALA A 18 -16.71 32.03 8.39
CA ALA A 18 -15.56 31.32 7.85
C ALA A 18 -15.63 29.80 8.10
N GLU A 19 -16.02 29.38 9.31
CA GLU A 19 -16.23 27.97 9.66
C GLU A 19 -17.35 27.36 8.81
N ARG A 20 -18.49 28.05 8.65
CA ARG A 20 -19.59 27.59 7.79
C ARG A 20 -19.15 27.45 6.34
N LYS A 21 -18.49 28.45 5.78
CA LYS A 21 -18.01 28.42 4.38
C LYS A 21 -17.02 27.28 4.17
N ARG A 22 -16.08 27.08 5.11
CA ARG A 22 -15.13 25.96 5.07
C ARG A 22 -15.84 24.61 5.13
N LYS A 23 -16.89 24.49 5.97
CA LYS A 23 -17.70 23.26 6.07
C LYS A 23 -18.44 22.98 4.76
N GLU A 24 -19.03 24.00 4.13
CA GLU A 24 -19.70 23.89 2.82
C GLU A 24 -18.72 23.46 1.71
N GLU A 25 -17.54 24.09 1.63
CA GLU A 25 -16.49 23.73 0.68
C GLU A 25 -16.00 22.28 0.88
N LEU A 26 -15.87 21.83 2.14
CA LEU A 26 -15.49 20.46 2.46
C LEU A 26 -16.56 19.44 2.08
N LEU A 27 -17.85 19.76 2.28
CA LEU A 27 -18.96 18.90 1.87
C LEU A 27 -19.02 18.75 0.36
N GLU A 28 -18.89 19.85 -0.39
CA GLU A 28 -18.87 19.83 -1.85
C GLU A 28 -17.66 19.04 -2.37
N TYR A 29 -16.48 19.24 -1.77
CA TYR A 29 -15.29 18.46 -2.07
C TYR A 29 -15.50 16.96 -1.78
N ALA A 30 -16.11 16.64 -0.65
CA ALA A 30 -16.39 15.26 -0.25
C ALA A 30 -17.35 14.56 -1.21
N GLU A 31 -18.40 15.25 -1.63
CA GLU A 31 -19.36 14.74 -2.60
C GLU A 31 -18.70 14.50 -3.97
N LYS A 32 -17.91 15.47 -4.45
CA LYS A 32 -17.13 15.32 -5.70
C LYS A 32 -16.19 14.13 -5.62
N LEU A 33 -15.45 13.97 -4.52
CA LEU A 33 -14.51 12.88 -4.35
C LEU A 33 -15.22 11.52 -4.33
N ARG A 34 -16.37 11.43 -3.63
CA ARG A 34 -17.19 10.21 -3.60
C ARG A 34 -17.72 9.84 -4.98
N ASN A 35 -18.24 10.82 -5.71
CA ASN A 35 -18.76 10.63 -7.07
C ASN A 35 -17.67 10.23 -8.07
N GLN A 36 -16.45 10.77 -7.93
CA GLN A 36 -15.31 10.34 -8.74
C GLN A 36 -14.87 8.92 -8.36
N SER A 37 -14.95 8.58 -7.08
CA SER A 37 -14.45 7.31 -6.56
C SER A 37 -15.35 6.10 -6.81
N SER A 38 -16.64 6.34 -7.08
CA SER A 38 -17.59 5.28 -7.51
C SER A 38 -17.28 4.81 -8.93
N ILE A 39 -16.57 5.63 -9.71
CA ILE A 39 -16.12 5.32 -11.04
C ILE A 39 -14.73 4.67 -10.94
N LYS A 40 -14.60 3.42 -11.42
CA LYS A 40 -13.30 2.75 -11.47
C LYS A 40 -12.30 3.57 -12.30
N PRO A 41 -11.05 3.77 -11.82
CA PRO A 41 -10.02 4.49 -12.57
C PRO A 41 -9.78 3.90 -13.95
N LEU A 42 -9.60 4.77 -14.95
CA LEU A 42 -9.19 4.37 -16.29
C LEU A 42 -7.71 3.96 -16.27
N VAL A 43 -7.43 2.73 -16.69
CA VAL A 43 -6.06 2.19 -16.79
C VAL A 43 -5.46 2.54 -18.14
N THR A 44 -6.19 2.25 -19.22
CA THR A 44 -5.76 2.52 -20.58
C THR A 44 -6.96 2.71 -21.49
N SER A 45 -6.77 3.48 -22.56
CA SER A 45 -7.74 3.62 -23.64
C SER A 45 -7.02 3.75 -24.97
N ALA A 46 -7.71 3.33 -26.04
CA ALA A 46 -7.24 3.51 -27.41
C ALA A 46 -8.41 3.74 -28.36
N GLU A 47 -8.24 4.67 -29.30
CA GLU A 47 -9.11 4.81 -30.46
C GLU A 47 -8.69 3.82 -31.54
N ILE A 48 -9.61 2.95 -31.95
CA ILE A 48 -9.38 1.89 -32.92
C ILE A 48 -10.19 2.22 -34.17
N ALA A 49 -9.50 2.40 -35.29
CA ALA A 49 -10.14 2.62 -36.58
C ALA A 49 -10.63 1.29 -37.17
N LEU A 50 -11.94 1.16 -37.36
CA LEU A 50 -12.55 0.05 -38.08
C LEU A 50 -12.76 0.48 -39.53
N ASN A 51 -12.11 -0.22 -40.46
CA ASN A 51 -12.26 -0.03 -41.91
C ASN A 51 -11.97 1.39 -42.44
N GLY A 52 -11.26 2.24 -41.68
CA GLY A 52 -10.71 3.51 -42.14
C GLY A 52 -11.50 4.77 -41.79
N GLU A 53 -12.80 4.67 -41.48
CA GLU A 53 -13.64 5.86 -41.19
C GLU A 53 -14.23 5.87 -39.76
N ASP A 54 -14.63 4.73 -39.21
CA ASP A 54 -15.22 4.66 -37.88
C ASP A 54 -14.15 4.45 -36.81
N LYS A 55 -14.08 5.34 -35.82
CA LYS A 55 -13.21 5.20 -34.65
C LYS A 55 -14.01 4.78 -33.43
N ILE A 56 -13.56 3.73 -32.75
CA ILE A 56 -14.18 3.24 -31.53
C ILE A 56 -13.15 3.27 -30.41
N THR A 57 -13.53 3.91 -29.30
CA THR A 57 -12.69 3.96 -28.10
C THR A 57 -12.91 2.70 -27.26
N LEU A 58 -11.85 1.92 -27.08
CA LEU A 58 -11.83 0.80 -26.14
C LEU A 58 -11.15 1.28 -24.85
N GLU A 59 -11.88 1.22 -23.74
CA GLU A 59 -11.41 1.59 -22.40
C GLU A 59 -11.26 0.36 -21.51
N VAL A 60 -10.16 0.29 -20.76
CA VAL A 60 -9.94 -0.69 -19.71
C VAL A 60 -9.76 0.04 -18.39
N ARG A 61 -10.55 -0.36 -17.39
CA ARG A 61 -10.55 0.21 -16.05
C ARG A 61 -9.97 -0.79 -15.05
N GLU A 62 -9.65 -0.28 -13.87
CA GLU A 62 -9.04 -1.07 -12.80
C GLU A 62 -9.85 -2.33 -12.43
N GLY A 63 -9.16 -3.48 -12.43
CA GLY A 63 -9.74 -4.79 -12.13
C GLY A 63 -10.57 -5.40 -13.27
N GLU A 64 -10.64 -4.77 -14.45
CA GLU A 64 -11.22 -5.39 -15.65
C GLU A 64 -10.16 -6.20 -16.39
N SER A 65 -10.52 -7.39 -16.88
CA SER A 65 -9.62 -8.20 -17.72
C SER A 65 -9.50 -7.59 -19.11
N LEU A 66 -8.27 -7.21 -19.48
CA LEU A 66 -7.92 -6.74 -20.83
C LEU A 66 -8.27 -7.81 -21.87
N GLU A 67 -7.96 -9.08 -21.58
CA GLU A 67 -8.22 -10.20 -22.50
C GLU A 67 -9.73 -10.42 -22.71
N ASP A 68 -10.55 -10.31 -21.66
CA ASP A 68 -12.00 -10.46 -21.78
C ASP A 68 -12.60 -9.30 -22.58
N LYS A 69 -12.12 -8.06 -22.36
CA LYS A 69 -12.53 -6.89 -23.15
C LYS A 69 -12.16 -7.03 -24.61
N LEU A 70 -10.94 -7.50 -24.90
CA LEU A 70 -10.48 -7.76 -26.26
C LEU A 70 -11.31 -8.87 -26.93
N ALA A 71 -11.64 -9.93 -26.22
CA ALA A 71 -12.47 -11.01 -26.74
C ALA A 71 -13.89 -10.52 -27.11
N VAL A 72 -14.51 -9.72 -26.23
CA VAL A 72 -15.81 -9.09 -26.51
C VAL A 72 -15.72 -8.11 -27.67
N PHE A 73 -14.69 -7.28 -27.70
CA PHE A 73 -14.46 -6.32 -28.78
C PHE A 73 -14.25 -7.01 -30.14
N ALA A 74 -13.40 -8.04 -30.19
CA ALA A 74 -13.15 -8.83 -31.38
C ALA A 74 -14.41 -9.49 -31.92
N LYS A 75 -15.26 -10.02 -31.03
CA LYS A 75 -16.55 -10.63 -31.39
C LYS A 75 -17.53 -9.60 -31.94
N ASN A 76 -17.64 -8.43 -31.31
CA ASN A 76 -18.60 -7.40 -31.71
C ASN A 76 -18.25 -6.76 -33.06
N TYR A 77 -16.97 -6.63 -33.37
CA TYR A 77 -16.50 -5.94 -34.59
C TYR A 77 -15.85 -6.87 -35.63
N SER A 78 -15.95 -8.20 -35.42
CA SER A 78 -15.42 -9.23 -36.34
C SER A 78 -13.94 -9.04 -36.70
N ILE A 79 -13.12 -8.68 -35.72
CA ILE A 79 -11.69 -8.40 -35.92
C ILE A 79 -10.92 -9.73 -35.98
N ALA A 80 -10.04 -9.85 -36.98
CA ALA A 80 -9.14 -11.00 -37.10
C ALA A 80 -8.12 -11.07 -35.94
N ALA A 81 -7.62 -12.26 -35.61
CA ALA A 81 -6.69 -12.46 -34.48
C ALA A 81 -5.46 -11.52 -34.51
N ALA A 82 -4.87 -11.31 -35.69
CA ALA A 82 -3.74 -10.37 -35.85
C ALA A 82 -4.12 -8.92 -35.50
N GLY A 83 -5.36 -8.50 -35.78
CA GLY A 83 -5.87 -7.19 -35.38
C GLY A 83 -6.08 -7.09 -33.87
N VAL A 84 -6.54 -8.18 -33.23
CA VAL A 84 -6.68 -8.24 -31.77
C VAL A 84 -5.31 -8.07 -31.09
N ASP A 85 -4.26 -8.71 -31.61
CA ASP A 85 -2.91 -8.57 -31.07
C ASP A 85 -2.37 -7.13 -31.23
N GLN A 86 -2.66 -6.47 -32.35
CA GLN A 86 -2.31 -5.05 -32.54
C GLN A 86 -3.00 -4.15 -31.53
N VAL A 87 -4.31 -4.35 -31.30
CA VAL A 87 -5.08 -3.60 -30.30
C VAL A 87 -4.56 -3.87 -28.89
N ARG A 88 -4.23 -5.14 -28.57
CA ARG A 88 -3.62 -5.50 -27.28
C ARG A 88 -2.32 -4.74 -27.06
N ASN A 89 -1.42 -4.77 -28.04
CA ASN A 89 -0.12 -4.10 -27.94
C ASN A 89 -0.28 -2.59 -27.81
N LEU A 90 -1.23 -1.99 -28.53
CA LEU A 90 -1.55 -0.56 -28.43
C LEU A 90 -2.06 -0.19 -27.03
N LEU A 91 -3.02 -0.94 -26.49
CA LEU A 91 -3.55 -0.71 -25.14
C LEU A 91 -2.47 -0.90 -24.08
N GLN A 92 -1.63 -1.93 -24.19
CA GLN A 92 -0.53 -2.19 -23.26
C GLN A 92 0.55 -1.11 -23.31
N ALA A 93 0.83 -0.55 -24.48
CA ALA A 93 1.78 0.57 -24.63
C ALA A 93 1.25 1.86 -23.97
N ASN A 94 -0.07 2.04 -23.94
CA ASN A 94 -0.74 3.18 -23.32
C ASN A 94 -0.89 3.06 -21.80
N VAL A 95 -0.64 1.89 -21.21
CA VAL A 95 -0.67 1.71 -19.75
C VAL A 95 0.44 2.55 -19.13
N LYS A 96 0.06 3.53 -18.32
CA LYS A 96 1.02 4.39 -17.63
C LYS A 96 1.77 3.57 -16.56
N PRO A 97 3.10 3.77 -16.42
CA PRO A 97 3.84 3.16 -15.33
C PRO A 97 3.30 3.69 -14.00
N GLU A 98 3.05 2.79 -13.08
CA GLU A 98 2.56 3.15 -11.75
C GLU A 98 3.72 3.55 -10.84
N ARG A 99 3.44 4.50 -9.95
CA ARG A 99 4.37 4.83 -8.87
C ARG A 99 4.45 3.66 -7.90
N PRO A 100 5.65 3.28 -7.44
CA PRO A 100 5.80 2.18 -6.50
C PRO A 100 4.99 2.39 -5.23
N MET A 101 4.36 1.32 -4.76
CA MET A 101 3.71 1.31 -3.45
C MET A 101 4.77 1.35 -2.35
N ILE A 102 4.57 2.22 -1.37
CA ILE A 102 5.41 2.30 -0.18
C ILE A 102 4.72 1.60 0.99
N VAL A 103 3.44 1.90 1.22
CA VAL A 103 2.66 1.32 2.31
C VAL A 103 1.25 0.99 1.83
N ALA A 104 0.71 -0.14 2.30
CA ALA A 104 -0.70 -0.50 2.18
C ALA A 104 -1.21 -0.98 3.53
N ILE A 105 -2.13 -0.21 4.13
CA ILE A 105 -2.71 -0.54 5.44
C ILE A 105 -4.19 -0.85 5.25
N PRO A 106 -4.67 -2.03 5.70
CA PRO A 106 -6.09 -2.33 5.70
C PRO A 106 -6.79 -1.55 6.81
N ILE A 107 -7.73 -0.68 6.45
CA ILE A 107 -8.57 0.05 7.38
C ILE A 107 -9.99 -0.48 7.25
N ALA A 108 -10.63 -0.85 8.37
CA ALA A 108 -12.04 -1.22 8.36
C ALA A 108 -12.89 0.06 8.28
N ASP A 109 -13.86 0.09 7.36
CA ASP A 109 -14.86 1.14 7.32
C ASP A 109 -15.96 0.91 8.38
N GLY A 110 -16.91 1.85 8.49
CA GLY A 110 -18.02 1.76 9.45
C GLY A 110 -18.95 0.56 9.23
N LEU A 111 -18.84 -0.14 8.10
CA LEU A 111 -19.56 -1.39 7.81
C LEU A 111 -18.72 -2.64 8.11
N GLY A 112 -17.51 -2.46 8.65
CA GLY A 112 -16.56 -3.54 8.91
C GLY A 112 -15.85 -4.07 7.66
N VAL A 113 -16.02 -3.42 6.50
CA VAL A 113 -15.35 -3.83 5.26
C VAL A 113 -13.93 -3.28 5.26
N ARG A 114 -12.95 -4.17 5.04
CA ARG A 114 -11.54 -3.76 4.95
C ARG A 114 -11.27 -3.08 3.61
N ARG A 115 -10.75 -1.85 3.68
CA ARG A 115 -10.38 -1.02 2.54
C ARG A 115 -8.87 -0.73 2.59
N PRO A 116 -8.13 -0.87 1.47
CA PRO A 116 -6.71 -0.54 1.44
C PRO A 116 -6.49 0.97 1.43
N LEU A 117 -5.81 1.49 2.46
CA LEU A 117 -5.19 2.80 2.39
C LEU A 117 -3.78 2.61 1.83
N VAL A 118 -3.59 3.05 0.58
CA VAL A 118 -2.33 2.87 -0.15
C VAL A 118 -1.62 4.19 -0.31
N VAL A 119 -0.35 4.24 0.06
CA VAL A 119 0.54 5.39 -0.13
C VAL A 119 1.63 4.97 -1.12
N ARG A 120 1.79 5.74 -2.19
CA ARG A 120 2.80 5.54 -3.23
C ARG A 120 3.94 6.53 -3.08
N GLU A 121 5.03 6.24 -3.78
CA GLU A 121 6.21 7.10 -3.82
C GLU A 121 5.83 8.51 -4.30
N GLY A 122 6.19 9.53 -3.52
CA GLY A 122 5.88 10.94 -3.81
C GLY A 122 4.47 11.39 -3.44
N ASP A 123 3.63 10.52 -2.85
CA ASP A 123 2.33 10.96 -2.32
C ASP A 123 2.47 11.85 -1.09
N ASN A 124 1.54 12.79 -0.94
CA ASN A 124 1.33 13.48 0.32
C ASN A 124 0.50 12.56 1.23
N VAL A 125 1.12 12.03 2.29
CA VAL A 125 0.48 11.12 3.24
C VAL A 125 -0.79 11.74 3.82
N THR A 126 -0.72 13.00 4.24
CA THR A 126 -1.84 13.73 4.84
C THR A 126 -3.05 13.82 3.90
N GLU A 127 -2.80 14.18 2.64
CA GLU A 127 -3.85 14.28 1.63
C GLU A 127 -4.42 12.90 1.28
N THR A 128 -3.57 11.88 1.18
CA THR A 128 -3.97 10.50 0.88
C THR A 128 -4.90 9.94 1.95
N VAL A 129 -4.52 10.07 3.23
CA VAL A 129 -5.34 9.64 4.37
C VAL A 129 -6.66 10.41 4.42
N ARG A 130 -6.63 11.73 4.25
CA ARG A 130 -7.85 12.56 4.22
C ARG A 130 -8.79 12.11 3.11
N ASN A 131 -8.29 11.99 1.89
CA ASN A 131 -9.09 11.57 0.73
C ASN A 131 -9.66 10.16 0.92
N PHE A 132 -8.89 9.25 1.51
CA PHE A 132 -9.35 7.91 1.85
C PHE A 132 -10.51 7.94 2.86
N CYS A 133 -10.37 8.67 3.96
CA CYS A 133 -11.41 8.79 4.99
C CYS A 133 -12.70 9.43 4.43
N ILE A 134 -12.58 10.44 3.56
CA ILE A 134 -13.72 11.06 2.86
C ILE A 134 -14.40 10.08 1.92
N LYS A 135 -13.62 9.38 1.09
CA LYS A 135 -14.09 8.44 0.07
C LYS A 135 -14.94 7.33 0.68
N TYR A 136 -14.49 6.76 1.79
CA TYR A 136 -15.15 5.64 2.45
C TYR A 136 -16.07 6.03 3.61
N ASN A 137 -16.34 7.33 3.78
CA ASN A 137 -17.18 7.86 4.86
C ASN A 137 -16.77 7.34 6.24
N ILE A 138 -15.46 7.18 6.46
CA ILE A 138 -14.89 6.74 7.75
C ILE A 138 -14.97 7.89 8.76
N VAL A 139 -14.66 9.09 8.27
CA VAL A 139 -14.72 10.32 9.05
C VAL A 139 -15.48 11.33 8.21
N ASN A 140 -16.53 11.91 8.80
CA ASN A 140 -17.14 13.08 8.21
C ASN A 140 -16.35 14.31 8.68
N TYR A 141 -15.36 14.74 7.92
CA TYR A 141 -14.57 15.95 8.24
C TYR A 141 -15.42 17.24 8.31
N ALA A 142 -16.69 17.18 7.93
CA ALA A 142 -17.64 18.27 8.10
C ALA A 142 -18.35 18.24 9.46
N ASP A 143 -18.37 17.10 10.16
CA ASP A 143 -19.00 16.99 11.48
C ASP A 143 -17.92 17.07 12.57
N ASP A 144 -18.14 17.95 13.55
CA ASP A 144 -17.26 18.14 14.71
C ASP A 144 -17.41 16.99 15.73
N ASP A 145 -17.60 15.76 15.26
CA ASP A 145 -17.67 14.58 16.12
C ASP A 145 -16.26 14.20 16.58
N LEU A 146 -16.00 14.38 17.87
CA LEU A 146 -14.71 14.15 18.52
C LEU A 146 -14.16 12.74 18.27
N GLU A 147 -15.01 11.71 18.24
CA GLU A 147 -14.57 10.33 18.04
C GLU A 147 -14.02 10.13 16.62
N SER A 148 -14.67 10.74 15.63
CA SER A 148 -14.25 10.66 14.23
C SER A 148 -12.91 11.37 13.97
N VAL A 149 -12.67 12.49 14.67
CA VAL A 149 -11.40 13.24 14.58
C VAL A 149 -10.27 12.44 15.20
N GLN A 150 -10.47 11.85 16.38
CA GLN A 150 -9.47 11.02 17.04
C GLN A 150 -9.09 9.79 16.20
N PHE A 151 -10.06 9.15 15.56
CA PHE A 151 -9.77 8.04 14.65
C PHE A 151 -8.99 8.49 13.42
N ALA A 152 -9.33 9.64 12.82
CA ALA A 152 -8.58 10.21 11.70
C ALA A 152 -7.11 10.45 12.07
N GLU A 153 -6.86 11.01 13.24
CA GLU A 153 -5.51 11.28 13.76
C GLU A 153 -4.73 9.99 14.04
N LEU A 154 -5.40 8.96 14.57
CA LEU A 154 -4.80 7.64 14.76
C LEU A 154 -4.39 7.01 13.43
N VAL A 155 -5.29 7.02 12.43
CA VAL A 155 -4.98 6.51 11.08
C VAL A 155 -3.82 7.29 10.47
N MET A 156 -3.83 8.63 10.58
CA MET A 156 -2.75 9.48 10.09
C MET A 156 -1.40 9.10 10.71
N THR A 157 -1.34 9.02 12.03
CA THR A 157 -0.12 8.70 12.77
C THR A 157 0.39 7.32 12.39
N THR A 158 -0.51 6.33 12.37
CA THR A 158 -0.17 4.94 12.00
C THR A 158 0.39 4.84 10.58
N VAL A 159 -0.23 5.53 9.61
CA VAL A 159 0.23 5.53 8.21
C VAL A 159 1.56 6.27 8.09
N GLN A 160 1.71 7.41 8.76
CA GLN A 160 2.94 8.22 8.71
C GLN A 160 4.13 7.48 9.34
N ASP A 161 3.93 6.82 10.48
CA ASP A 161 4.96 6.02 11.14
C ASP A 161 5.35 4.83 10.28
N SER A 162 4.36 4.10 9.74
CA SER A 162 4.60 2.99 8.82
C SER A 162 5.33 3.44 7.56
N TYR A 163 4.96 4.61 7.01
CA TYR A 163 5.59 5.18 5.82
C TYR A 163 7.06 5.55 6.08
N ASN A 164 7.34 6.24 7.19
CA ASN A 164 8.68 6.64 7.58
C ASN A 164 9.58 5.43 7.86
N ALA A 165 9.08 4.45 8.62
CA ALA A 165 9.80 3.22 8.90
C ALA A 165 10.08 2.43 7.61
N THR A 166 9.13 2.39 6.69
CA THR A 166 9.29 1.67 5.41
C THR A 166 10.29 2.35 4.49
N LEU A 167 10.34 3.69 4.46
CA LEU A 167 11.32 4.42 3.65
C LEU A 167 12.77 4.22 4.13
N GLN A 168 12.98 4.05 5.43
CA GLN A 168 14.32 3.84 6.00
C GLN A 168 14.87 2.44 5.73
N ARG A 169 14.00 1.46 5.46
CA ARG A 169 14.40 0.06 5.21
C ARG A 169 14.84 -0.13 3.76
N PRO A 170 16.03 -0.71 3.50
CA PRO A 170 16.51 -0.91 2.14
C PRO A 170 15.63 -1.91 1.37
N VAL A 171 15.40 -1.65 0.08
CA VAL A 171 14.76 -2.62 -0.83
C VAL A 171 15.77 -3.73 -1.13
N ILE A 172 15.39 -4.98 -0.86
CA ILE A 172 16.24 -6.15 -1.12
C ILE A 172 15.85 -6.90 -2.38
N LEU A 173 14.60 -6.76 -2.81
CA LEU A 173 14.07 -7.47 -3.98
C LEU A 173 12.93 -6.67 -4.61
N GLU A 174 12.96 -6.57 -5.93
CA GLU A 174 11.86 -6.04 -6.73
C GLU A 174 11.32 -7.15 -7.66
N VAL A 175 10.00 -7.38 -7.61
CA VAL A 175 9.32 -8.40 -8.42
C VAL A 175 8.22 -7.72 -9.23
N PRO A 176 8.39 -7.56 -10.56
CA PRO A 176 7.32 -7.07 -11.41
C PRO A 176 6.23 -8.13 -11.58
N PHE A 177 4.98 -7.70 -11.55
CA PHE A 177 3.80 -8.49 -11.88
C PHE A 177 3.06 -7.83 -13.05
N VAL A 178 2.32 -8.63 -13.82
CA VAL A 178 1.41 -8.14 -14.86
C VAL A 178 0.00 -8.50 -14.41
N LEU A 179 -0.83 -7.48 -14.19
CA LEU A 179 -2.23 -7.66 -13.79
C LEU A 179 -3.11 -7.91 -15.03
N PRO A 180 -4.31 -8.50 -14.84
CA PRO A 180 -5.24 -8.74 -15.94
C PRO A 180 -5.67 -7.47 -16.70
N ASP A 181 -5.67 -6.31 -16.04
CA ASP A 181 -5.98 -5.01 -16.66
C ASP A 181 -4.79 -4.39 -17.43
N GLY A 182 -3.65 -5.09 -17.51
CA GLY A 182 -2.45 -4.68 -18.21
C GLY A 182 -1.48 -3.85 -17.37
N ARG A 183 -1.84 -3.46 -16.15
CA ARG A 183 -0.91 -2.77 -15.23
C ARG A 183 0.27 -3.65 -14.89
N LYS A 184 1.42 -3.01 -14.65
CA LYS A 184 2.69 -3.67 -14.37
C LYS A 184 3.26 -3.24 -13.01
N PRO A 185 2.55 -3.46 -11.90
CA PRO A 185 3.04 -3.05 -10.60
C PRO A 185 4.28 -3.86 -10.19
N VAL A 186 5.13 -3.24 -9.37
CA VAL A 186 6.33 -3.87 -8.82
C VAL A 186 6.13 -4.07 -7.33
N VAL A 187 6.20 -5.33 -6.87
CA VAL A 187 6.31 -5.63 -5.44
C VAL A 187 7.75 -5.37 -5.03
N ARG A 188 7.94 -4.42 -4.12
CA ARG A 188 9.22 -4.17 -3.45
C ARG A 188 9.19 -4.86 -2.11
N VAL A 189 10.11 -5.79 -1.89
CA VAL A 189 10.36 -6.39 -0.57
C VAL A 189 11.53 -5.65 0.05
N ARG A 190 11.34 -5.13 1.25
CA ARG A 190 12.38 -4.47 2.03
C ARG A 190 12.87 -5.36 3.15
N GLU A 191 14.00 -4.98 3.73
CA GLU A 191 14.55 -5.66 4.90
C GLU A 191 13.53 -5.70 6.06
N GLY A 192 13.38 -6.87 6.68
CA GLY A 192 12.35 -7.18 7.67
C GLY A 192 11.08 -7.82 7.08
N GLU A 193 10.69 -7.45 5.86
CA GLU A 193 9.44 -7.92 5.23
C GLU A 193 9.58 -9.34 4.66
N GLN A 194 10.80 -9.78 4.33
CA GLN A 194 11.06 -11.12 3.81
C GLN A 194 10.69 -12.26 4.78
N HIS A 195 10.43 -11.94 6.04
CA HIS A 195 10.06 -12.89 7.09
C HIS A 195 8.55 -13.15 7.12
N ASP A 196 7.74 -12.29 6.49
CA ASP A 196 6.29 -12.44 6.36
C ASP A 196 5.83 -12.02 4.95
N LEU A 197 6.20 -12.85 3.96
CA LEU A 197 5.79 -12.62 2.58
C LEU A 197 4.28 -12.71 2.37
N ALA A 198 3.56 -13.39 3.28
CA ALA A 198 2.11 -13.49 3.21
C ALA A 198 1.46 -12.14 3.49
N ALA A 199 1.93 -11.39 4.49
CA ALA A 199 1.47 -10.03 4.75
C ALA A 199 1.81 -9.06 3.61
N VAL A 200 3.00 -9.17 3.02
CA VAL A 200 3.40 -8.38 1.83
C VAL A 200 2.46 -8.67 0.66
N ALA A 201 2.18 -9.95 0.39
CA ALA A 201 1.26 -10.36 -0.67
C ALA A 201 -0.17 -9.88 -0.40
N ASP A 202 -0.67 -9.97 0.84
CA ASP A 202 -2.00 -9.45 1.20
C ASP A 202 -2.09 -7.95 0.95
N GLY A 203 -1.08 -7.18 1.39
CA GLY A 203 -1.03 -5.73 1.17
C GLY A 203 -1.02 -5.38 -0.32
N PHE A 204 -0.22 -6.10 -1.11
CA PHE A 204 -0.19 -5.94 -2.56
C PHE A 204 -1.53 -6.29 -3.23
N MET A 205 -2.11 -7.45 -2.89
CA MET A 205 -3.36 -7.90 -3.48
C MET A 205 -4.50 -6.94 -3.17
N LEU A 206 -4.58 -6.48 -1.92
CA LEU A 206 -5.57 -5.51 -1.50
C LEU A 206 -5.37 -4.18 -2.27
N ALA A 207 -4.13 -3.69 -2.37
CA ALA A 207 -3.81 -2.43 -3.04
C ALA A 207 -4.10 -2.41 -4.55
N TYR A 208 -4.14 -3.58 -5.19
CA TYR A 208 -4.29 -3.73 -6.63
C TYR A 208 -5.57 -4.47 -7.05
N ASP A 209 -6.47 -4.75 -6.10
CA ASP A 209 -7.71 -5.51 -6.30
C ASP A 209 -7.48 -6.87 -6.97
N VAL A 210 -6.41 -7.56 -6.56
CA VAL A 210 -6.03 -8.88 -7.07
C VAL A 210 -6.88 -9.95 -6.39
N GLN A 211 -7.36 -10.91 -7.17
CA GLN A 211 -8.20 -12.00 -6.66
C GLN A 211 -7.51 -12.83 -5.56
N PRO A 212 -8.24 -13.23 -4.49
CA PRO A 212 -7.68 -13.98 -3.35
C PRO A 212 -6.86 -15.23 -3.69
N GLY A 213 -7.16 -15.91 -4.80
CA GLY A 213 -6.42 -17.11 -5.24
C GLY A 213 -4.98 -16.85 -5.70
N MET A 214 -4.57 -15.60 -5.85
CA MET A 214 -3.22 -15.24 -6.33
C MET A 214 -2.18 -15.12 -5.21
N LYS A 215 -2.57 -15.23 -3.94
CA LYS A 215 -1.67 -15.05 -2.80
C LYS A 215 -0.47 -15.99 -2.85
N ASP A 216 -0.71 -17.30 -2.90
CA ASP A 216 0.37 -18.29 -2.89
C ASP A 216 1.28 -18.18 -4.12
N PRO A 217 0.78 -18.00 -5.36
CA PRO A 217 1.61 -17.70 -6.52
C PRO A 217 2.53 -16.48 -6.32
N ILE A 218 2.00 -15.38 -5.77
CA ILE A 218 2.77 -14.15 -5.50
C ILE A 218 3.87 -14.44 -4.47
N VAL A 219 3.51 -15.08 -3.35
CA VAL A 219 4.46 -15.44 -2.28
C VAL A 219 5.56 -16.35 -2.83
N ASN A 220 5.22 -17.37 -3.60
CA ASN A 220 6.19 -18.30 -4.17
C ASN A 220 7.13 -17.62 -5.17
N GLN A 221 6.60 -16.73 -6.02
CA GLN A 221 7.41 -15.98 -6.98
C GLN A 221 8.38 -15.02 -6.28
N ILE A 222 7.96 -14.37 -5.20
CA ILE A 222 8.83 -13.54 -4.36
C ILE A 222 9.88 -14.41 -3.67
N HIS A 223 9.45 -15.48 -3.02
CA HIS A 223 10.32 -16.39 -2.28
C HIS A 223 11.44 -16.99 -3.16
N ALA A 224 11.11 -17.38 -4.40
CA ALA A 224 12.06 -17.97 -5.34
C ALA A 224 13.19 -17.01 -5.77
N ARG A 225 12.99 -15.69 -5.61
CA ARG A 225 13.98 -14.66 -5.98
C ARG A 225 14.72 -14.08 -4.78
N LEU A 226 14.31 -14.44 -3.55
CA LEU A 226 15.03 -14.02 -2.35
C LEU A 226 16.40 -14.71 -2.26
N PRO A 227 17.39 -14.07 -1.61
CA PRO A 227 18.67 -14.70 -1.33
C PRO A 227 18.52 -16.03 -0.56
N PRO A 228 19.43 -16.99 -0.78
CA PRO A 228 19.41 -18.27 -0.09
C PRO A 228 19.59 -18.06 1.42
N VAL A 229 18.82 -18.82 2.20
CA VAL A 229 18.86 -18.75 3.67
C VAL A 229 19.98 -19.63 4.20
N LEU A 230 20.80 -19.09 5.10
CA LEU A 230 21.84 -19.84 5.81
C LEU A 230 21.26 -20.52 7.05
N VAL A 231 20.42 -19.82 7.80
CA VAL A 231 19.74 -20.36 8.98
C VAL A 231 18.39 -19.68 9.20
N TYR A 232 17.42 -20.44 9.72
CA TYR A 232 16.19 -19.90 10.26
C TYR A 232 16.29 -19.74 11.78
N GLN A 233 16.04 -18.52 12.26
CA GLN A 233 16.01 -18.21 13.68
C GLN A 233 14.56 -18.03 14.13
N PRO A 234 14.00 -18.95 14.94
CA PRO A 234 12.68 -18.79 15.50
C PRO A 234 12.65 -17.60 16.45
N VAL A 235 11.64 -16.76 16.32
CA VAL A 235 11.37 -15.62 17.21
C VAL A 235 9.89 -15.61 17.55
N GLN A 236 9.59 -15.65 18.84
CA GLN A 236 8.22 -15.58 19.34
C GLN A 236 7.78 -14.11 19.42
N VAL A 237 6.65 -13.79 18.79
CA VAL A 237 6.02 -12.47 18.82
C VAL A 237 4.56 -12.65 19.26
N GLY A 238 4.29 -12.36 20.54
CA GLY A 238 3.00 -12.66 21.15
C GLY A 238 2.67 -14.16 21.05
N PRO A 239 1.53 -14.57 20.45
CA PRO A 239 1.18 -15.98 20.25
C PRO A 239 1.81 -16.60 18.99
N LEU A 240 2.41 -15.80 18.11
CA LEU A 240 2.91 -16.25 16.81
C LEU A 240 4.40 -16.57 16.86
N LEU A 241 4.81 -17.61 16.14
CA LEU A 241 6.21 -17.99 15.96
C LEU A 241 6.65 -17.65 14.53
N TYR A 242 7.56 -16.69 14.40
CA TYR A 242 8.14 -16.31 13.12
C TYR A 242 9.49 -16.97 12.90
N GLN A 243 9.83 -17.25 11.64
CA GLN A 243 11.12 -17.79 11.23
C GLN A 243 11.94 -16.70 10.55
N VAL A 244 12.80 -16.03 11.33
CA VAL A 244 13.68 -14.98 10.80
C VAL A 244 14.73 -15.61 9.90
N ARG A 245 14.81 -15.12 8.66
CA ARG A 245 15.69 -15.60 7.59
C ARG A 245 17.05 -14.93 7.72
N ILE A 246 18.08 -15.68 8.09
CA ILE A 246 19.44 -15.16 8.16
C ILE A 246 20.19 -15.57 6.88
N THR A 247 20.67 -14.58 6.14
CA THR A 247 21.32 -14.75 4.82
C THR A 247 22.82 -14.40 4.84
N SER A 248 23.34 -13.89 5.96
CA SER A 248 24.73 -13.48 6.13
C SER A 248 25.37 -14.14 7.37
N LYS A 249 26.70 -14.32 7.32
CA LYS A 249 27.52 -14.72 8.48
C LYS A 249 28.08 -13.52 9.26
N ASP A 250 27.98 -12.31 8.70
CA ASP A 250 28.46 -11.08 9.34
C ASP A 250 27.54 -10.71 10.53
N PRO A 251 28.05 -10.67 11.77
CA PRO A 251 27.28 -10.30 12.95
C PRO A 251 26.54 -8.96 12.83
N ALA A 252 27.14 -7.97 12.15
CA ALA A 252 26.53 -6.66 11.98
C ALA A 252 25.32 -6.71 11.03
N GLN A 253 25.37 -7.56 10.00
CA GLN A 253 24.22 -7.77 9.10
C GLN A 253 23.12 -8.58 9.77
N ILE A 254 23.47 -9.60 10.55
CA ILE A 254 22.51 -10.38 11.34
C ILE A 254 21.74 -9.45 12.28
N GLU A 255 22.44 -8.56 12.98
CA GLU A 255 21.82 -7.56 13.85
C GLU A 255 20.84 -6.67 13.09
N LYS A 256 21.25 -6.12 11.94
CA LYS A 256 20.38 -5.28 11.10
C LYS A 256 19.12 -6.02 10.64
N THR A 257 19.26 -7.27 10.18
CA THR A 257 18.12 -8.11 9.77
C THR A 257 17.15 -8.35 10.92
N VAL A 258 17.68 -8.68 12.11
CA VAL A 258 16.86 -8.91 13.31
C VAL A 258 16.17 -7.61 13.75
N THR A 259 16.87 -6.48 13.77
CA THR A 259 16.28 -5.18 14.11
C THR A 259 15.15 -4.83 13.14
N ALA A 260 15.38 -4.93 11.83
CA ALA A 260 14.37 -4.63 10.82
C ALA A 260 13.14 -5.55 10.91
N PHE A 261 13.33 -6.82 11.27
CA PHE A 261 12.23 -7.75 11.55
C PHE A 261 11.40 -7.30 12.75
N LEU A 262 12.04 -6.96 13.87
CA LEU A 262 11.33 -6.54 15.08
C LEU A 262 10.62 -5.20 14.89
N GLU A 263 11.22 -4.25 14.17
CA GLU A 263 10.56 -3.00 13.78
C GLU A 263 9.31 -3.26 12.94
N PHE A 264 9.42 -4.14 11.94
CA PHE A 264 8.29 -4.52 11.09
C PHE A 264 7.15 -5.17 11.89
N GLN A 265 7.48 -6.01 12.88
CA GLN A 265 6.53 -6.66 13.77
C GLN A 265 6.13 -5.80 14.99
N GLN A 266 6.65 -4.58 15.10
CA GLN A 266 6.42 -3.66 16.22
C GLN A 266 6.74 -4.27 17.60
N VAL A 267 7.88 -4.98 17.69
CA VAL A 267 8.37 -5.65 18.90
C VAL A 267 9.52 -4.87 19.52
N ASP A 268 9.66 -4.95 20.84
CA ASP A 268 10.76 -4.34 21.58
C ASP A 268 12.13 -4.79 21.06
N LEU A 269 13.04 -3.83 20.84
CA LEU A 269 14.38 -4.04 20.31
C LEU A 269 15.39 -4.52 21.37
N SER A 270 15.02 -4.54 22.66
CA SER A 270 15.90 -5.01 23.73
C SER A 270 16.34 -6.48 23.57
N ILE A 271 15.57 -7.28 22.82
CA ILE A 271 15.84 -8.70 22.57
C ILE A 271 16.79 -8.96 21.39
N VAL A 272 17.13 -7.93 20.60
CA VAL A 272 18.02 -8.05 19.43
C VAL A 272 19.33 -8.77 19.76
N PRO A 273 20.08 -8.41 20.84
CA PRO A 273 21.36 -9.06 21.14
C PRO A 273 21.23 -10.55 21.40
N ALA A 274 20.13 -10.97 22.04
CA ALA A 274 19.87 -12.38 22.35
C ALA A 274 19.57 -13.18 21.07
N ILE A 275 18.70 -12.67 20.20
CA ILE A 275 18.35 -13.32 18.92
C ILE A 275 19.58 -13.40 18.01
N ARG A 276 20.36 -12.30 17.92
CA ARG A 276 21.62 -12.25 17.17
C ARG A 276 22.60 -13.32 17.64
N GLN A 277 22.78 -13.45 18.97
CA GLN A 277 23.68 -14.45 19.54
C GLN A 277 23.25 -15.88 19.21
N GLN A 278 21.95 -16.18 19.28
CA GLN A 278 21.41 -17.49 18.93
C GLN A 278 21.62 -17.82 17.44
N ALA A 279 21.42 -16.83 16.55
CA ALA A 279 21.68 -17.00 15.13
C ALA A 279 23.16 -17.28 14.84
N ILE A 280 24.08 -16.53 15.47
CA ILE A 280 25.54 -16.73 15.33
C ILE A 280 25.95 -18.12 15.82
N ALA A 281 25.43 -18.56 16.97
CA ALA A 281 25.73 -19.88 17.54
C ALA A 281 25.31 -21.03 16.61
N LYS A 282 24.19 -20.89 15.89
CA LYS A 282 23.75 -21.87 14.89
C LYS A 282 24.60 -21.87 13.63
N LEU A 283 25.15 -20.72 13.23
CA LEU A 283 26.03 -20.59 12.06
C LEU A 283 27.45 -21.13 12.34
N SER A 284 27.86 -21.19 13.61
CA SER A 284 29.19 -21.65 14.04
C SER A 284 29.08 -22.75 15.11
N PRO A 285 28.57 -23.94 14.75
CA PRO A 285 28.43 -25.03 15.71
C PRO A 285 29.79 -25.42 16.28
N GLY A 286 29.89 -25.46 17.62
CA GLY A 286 31.12 -25.79 18.35
C GLY A 286 31.94 -24.58 18.83
N THR A 287 31.57 -23.34 18.45
CA THR A 287 32.20 -22.13 18.99
C THR A 287 31.52 -21.69 20.30
N LEU A 288 32.29 -21.49 21.36
CA LEU A 288 31.79 -20.90 22.61
C LEU A 288 31.48 -19.41 22.37
N ALA A 289 30.20 -19.07 22.39
CA ALA A 289 29.74 -17.72 22.13
C ALA A 289 29.73 -16.93 23.46
N ALA A 290 30.62 -15.94 23.61
CA ALA A 290 30.70 -15.11 24.82
C ALA A 290 29.37 -14.35 25.03
N PRO A 291 28.86 -14.22 26.28
CA PRO A 291 27.60 -13.55 26.54
C PRO A 291 27.64 -12.08 26.08
N ALA A 292 26.52 -11.59 25.54
CA ALA A 292 26.39 -10.18 25.17
C ALA A 292 26.57 -9.32 26.43
N ARG A 293 27.52 -8.36 26.40
CA ARG A 293 27.61 -7.34 27.44
C ARG A 293 26.40 -6.40 27.26
N ASN A 294 25.50 -6.40 28.24
CA ASN A 294 24.50 -5.33 28.37
C ASN A 294 25.26 -4.04 28.69
N LEU A 295 25.48 -3.21 27.68
CA LEU A 295 25.81 -1.81 27.89
C LEU A 295 24.47 -1.13 28.13
N GLY A 296 24.12 -1.00 29.41
CA GLY A 296 22.92 -0.28 29.85
C GLY A 296 23.01 1.21 29.55
#